data_AF-A0A7S4B0D3-F1
#
_entry.id   AF-A0A7S4B0D3-F1
#
_cell.length_a   1.000
_cell.length_b   1.000
_cell.length_c   1.000
_cell.angle_alpha   90.00
_cell.angle_beta   90.00
_cell.angle_gamma   90.00
#
_symmetry.space_group_name_H-M   'P 1'
#
loop_
_entity.id
_entity.type
_entity.pdbx_description
1 polymer ?
#
loop_
_entity_poly.entity_id
_entity_poly.type
_entity_poly.pdbx_seq_one_letter_code
_entity_poly.pdbx_strand_id
1 'polypeptide(L)'
;SRRHQLQLCKDEIVRQTSYARAVIDLFEKKHPIAKLDAKQQELRKMPRDHFNSWRLDEVKECGDAEAEQSLLPLIAQGLAKAYDGKVGLPDNEKQFKDKMAWVRDQVHLLRRLQKEMTGRVRSLRFFEKVRELQICGEQPLSELRDVNHAKSKPSASPKRSSPAKQSPKRASPSKP
;
A
#
# COMPACT_ATOMS: atom_id res chain seq x y z
N SER A 1 15.46 3.26 -13.38
CA SER A 1 16.03 3.10 -12.01
C SER A 1 14.90 2.94 -10.98
N ARG A 2 15.17 2.46 -9.75
CA ARG A 2 14.13 2.34 -8.70
C ARG A 2 13.49 3.68 -8.35
N ARG A 3 14.29 4.75 -8.28
CA ARG A 3 13.80 6.13 -8.10
C ARG A 3 12.82 6.52 -9.21
N HIS A 4 13.14 6.22 -10.47
CA HIS A 4 12.25 6.51 -11.59
C HIS A 4 10.93 5.73 -11.49
N GLN A 5 10.96 4.45 -11.15
CA GLN A 5 9.73 3.67 -10.98
C GLN A 5 8.88 4.16 -9.80
N LEU A 6 9.53 4.58 -8.70
CA LEU A 6 8.85 5.24 -7.59
C LEU A 6 8.17 6.52 -8.06
N GLN A 7 8.84 7.34 -8.86
CA GLN A 7 8.27 8.56 -9.41
C GLN A 7 7.05 8.28 -10.30
N LEU A 8 7.13 7.30 -11.22
CA LEU A 8 5.99 6.90 -12.04
C LEU A 8 4.78 6.47 -11.20
N CYS A 9 5.03 5.74 -10.11
CA CYS A 9 3.98 5.34 -9.16
C CYS A 9 3.36 6.55 -8.45
N LYS A 10 4.18 7.53 -8.04
CA LYS A 10 3.70 8.79 -7.45
C LYS A 10 2.82 9.58 -8.42
N ASP A 11 3.27 9.74 -9.66
CA ASP A 11 2.55 10.47 -10.70
C ASP A 11 1.20 9.78 -11.01
N GLU A 12 1.21 8.45 -11.04
CA GLU A 12 0.01 7.64 -11.25
C GLU A 12 -0.99 7.74 -10.08
N ILE A 13 -0.53 7.82 -8.83
CA ILE A 13 -1.40 8.07 -7.67
C ILE A 13 -2.12 9.41 -7.82
N VAL A 14 -1.41 10.47 -8.21
CA VAL A 14 -2.02 11.81 -8.41
C VAL A 14 -3.07 11.74 -9.52
N ARG A 15 -2.70 11.16 -10.67
CA ARG A 15 -3.59 11.02 -11.83
C ARG A 15 -4.83 10.20 -11.46
N GLN A 16 -4.66 9.03 -10.88
CA GLN A 16 -5.75 8.12 -10.56
C GLN A 16 -6.63 8.65 -9.43
N THR A 17 -6.09 9.42 -8.49
CA THR A 17 -6.88 10.10 -7.44
C THR A 17 -7.84 11.12 -8.07
N SER A 18 -7.33 11.95 -8.98
CA SER A 18 -8.16 12.93 -9.70
C SER A 18 -9.22 12.26 -10.56
N TYR A 19 -8.86 11.16 -11.25
CA TYR A 19 -9.77 10.38 -12.08
C TYR A 19 -10.87 9.71 -11.26
N ALA A 20 -10.52 8.95 -10.21
CA ALA A 20 -11.48 8.24 -9.39
C ALA A 20 -12.50 9.20 -8.78
N ARG A 21 -12.07 10.35 -8.27
CA ARG A 21 -12.98 11.41 -7.81
C ARG A 21 -13.95 11.83 -8.91
N ALA A 22 -13.42 12.19 -10.08
CA ALA A 22 -14.26 12.69 -11.17
C ALA A 22 -15.25 11.64 -11.70
N VAL A 23 -14.86 10.36 -11.72
CA VAL A 23 -15.74 9.24 -12.07
C VAL A 23 -16.83 9.06 -11.01
N ILE A 24 -16.50 9.15 -9.72
CA ILE A 24 -17.51 9.08 -8.64
C ILE A 24 -18.48 10.25 -8.77
N ASP A 25 -18.00 11.48 -8.97
CA ASP A 25 -18.84 12.67 -9.19
C ASP A 25 -19.78 12.46 -10.39
N LEU A 26 -19.28 11.91 -11.50
CA LEU A 26 -20.07 11.61 -12.69
C LEU A 26 -21.14 10.55 -12.43
N PHE A 27 -20.79 9.47 -11.73
CA PHE A 27 -21.72 8.43 -11.32
C PHE A 27 -22.84 9.01 -10.44
N GLU A 28 -22.45 9.78 -9.43
CA GLU A 28 -23.36 10.44 -8.50
C GLU A 28 -24.33 11.42 -9.19
N LYS A 29 -23.85 12.13 -10.22
CA LYS A 29 -24.65 13.04 -11.06
C LYS A 29 -25.61 12.28 -11.99
N LYS A 30 -25.16 11.18 -12.60
CA LYS A 30 -25.98 10.34 -13.49
C LYS A 30 -27.04 9.53 -12.74
N HIS A 31 -26.83 9.31 -11.44
CA HIS A 31 -27.74 8.56 -10.58
C HIS A 31 -28.15 9.39 -9.34
N PRO A 32 -29.01 10.41 -9.50
CA PRO A 32 -29.47 11.24 -8.38
C PRO A 32 -30.26 10.42 -7.35
N ILE A 33 -30.03 10.65 -6.05
CA ILE A 33 -30.66 9.92 -4.94
C ILE A 33 -32.20 9.92 -5.05
N ALA A 34 -32.79 11.07 -5.41
CA ALA A 34 -34.24 11.23 -5.55
C ALA A 34 -34.88 10.32 -6.62
N LYS A 35 -34.09 9.73 -7.52
CA LYS A 35 -34.55 8.85 -8.61
C LYS A 35 -34.27 7.37 -8.34
N LEU A 36 -33.81 7.02 -7.14
CA LEU A 36 -33.39 5.67 -6.79
C LEU A 36 -34.27 5.09 -5.68
N ASP A 37 -34.48 3.78 -5.71
CA ASP A 37 -35.09 3.06 -4.59
C ASP A 37 -34.16 2.99 -3.37
N ALA A 38 -34.67 2.66 -2.19
CA ALA A 38 -33.89 2.65 -0.94
C ALA A 38 -32.63 1.76 -1.01
N LYS A 39 -32.70 0.63 -1.71
CA LYS A 39 -31.57 -0.30 -1.86
C LYS A 39 -30.51 0.28 -2.80
N GLN A 40 -30.93 0.93 -3.87
CA GLN A 40 -30.05 1.60 -4.81
C GLN A 40 -29.42 2.86 -4.20
N GLN A 41 -30.14 3.60 -3.36
CA GLN A 41 -29.60 4.75 -2.64
C GLN A 41 -28.43 4.34 -1.74
N GLU A 42 -28.53 3.20 -1.06
CA GLU A 42 -27.44 2.68 -0.24
C GLU A 42 -26.23 2.29 -1.10
N LEU A 43 -26.46 1.50 -2.16
CA LEU A 43 -25.40 1.08 -3.08
C LEU A 43 -24.72 2.26 -3.80
N ARG A 44 -25.45 3.35 -4.05
CA ARG A 44 -24.92 4.55 -4.71
C ARG A 44 -23.79 5.19 -3.89
N LYS A 45 -23.87 5.16 -2.56
CA LYS A 45 -22.89 5.81 -1.67
C LYS A 45 -21.57 5.05 -1.60
N MET A 46 -21.62 3.73 -1.81
CA MET A 46 -20.47 2.83 -1.64
C MET A 46 -19.18 3.33 -2.29
N PRO A 47 -19.13 3.75 -3.57
CA PRO A 47 -17.86 4.19 -4.14
C PRO A 47 -17.29 5.45 -3.46
N ARG A 48 -18.15 6.40 -3.05
CA ARG A 48 -17.73 7.60 -2.32
C ARG A 48 -17.22 7.24 -0.92
N ASP A 49 -17.95 6.40 -0.20
CA ASP A 49 -17.59 5.98 1.15
C ASP A 49 -16.26 5.22 1.14
N HIS A 50 -16.09 4.30 0.20
CA HIS A 50 -14.82 3.59 0.00
C HIS A 50 -13.67 4.53 -0.38
N PHE A 51 -13.91 5.57 -1.17
CA PHE A 51 -12.89 6.55 -1.53
C PHE A 51 -12.49 7.44 -0.34
N ASN A 52 -13.47 7.83 0.47
CA ASN A 52 -13.23 8.60 1.69
C ASN A 52 -12.48 7.77 2.74
N SER A 53 -12.91 6.53 3.01
CA SER A 53 -12.22 5.63 3.94
C SER A 53 -10.78 5.39 3.50
N TRP A 54 -10.55 5.15 2.20
CA TRP A 54 -9.20 5.00 1.67
C TRP A 54 -8.32 6.22 1.96
N ARG A 55 -8.76 7.43 1.59
CA ARG A 55 -7.94 8.64 1.68
C ARG A 55 -7.76 9.20 3.10
N LEU A 56 -8.70 8.91 4.00
CA LEU A 56 -8.71 9.47 5.37
C LEU A 56 -8.11 8.50 6.40
N ASP A 57 -8.30 7.20 6.20
CA ASP A 57 -7.99 6.17 7.20
C ASP A 57 -6.94 5.20 6.66
N GLU A 58 -7.23 4.49 5.56
CA GLU A 58 -6.37 3.38 5.10
C GLU A 58 -4.96 3.82 4.69
N VAL A 59 -4.80 5.07 4.22
CA VAL A 59 -3.47 5.62 3.87
C VAL A 59 -2.59 5.81 5.10
N LYS A 60 -3.18 6.23 6.23
CA LYS A 60 -2.46 6.36 7.52
C LYS A 60 -2.10 4.99 8.08
N GLU A 61 -2.95 4.01 7.81
CA GLU A 61 -2.74 2.61 8.23
C GLU A 61 -1.86 1.80 7.25
N CYS A 62 -1.09 2.46 6.36
CA CYS A 62 -0.25 1.76 5.39
C CYS A 62 0.97 1.04 6.00
N GLY A 63 1.28 1.28 7.28
CA GLY A 63 2.30 0.56 8.04
C GLY A 63 3.76 0.93 7.70
N ASP A 64 4.00 2.06 7.01
CA ASP A 64 5.33 2.60 6.77
C ASP A 64 5.27 4.14 6.76
N ALA A 65 5.86 4.78 7.77
CA ALA A 65 5.74 6.23 7.99
C ALA A 65 6.31 7.07 6.84
N GLU A 66 7.37 6.59 6.17
CA GLU A 66 7.97 7.29 5.03
C GLU A 66 7.05 7.24 3.80
N ALA A 67 6.39 6.10 3.60
CA ALA A 67 5.38 5.96 2.55
C ALA A 67 4.15 6.82 2.84
N GLU A 68 3.67 6.84 4.09
CA GLU A 68 2.56 7.70 4.52
C GLU A 68 2.84 9.18 4.26
N GLN A 69 3.99 9.68 4.73
CA GLN A 69 4.43 11.06 4.52
C GLN A 69 4.54 11.42 3.03
N SER A 70 4.88 10.44 2.19
CA SER A 70 4.91 10.62 0.73
C SER A 70 3.52 10.57 0.10
N LEU A 71 2.60 9.74 0.59
CA LEU A 71 1.28 9.51 0.00
C LEU A 71 0.31 10.67 0.23
N LEU A 72 0.25 11.20 1.46
CA LEU A 72 -0.67 12.29 1.83
C LEU A 72 -0.60 13.51 0.90
N PRO A 73 0.57 14.08 0.58
CA PRO A 73 0.65 15.23 -0.33
C PRO A 73 0.24 14.88 -1.77
N LEU A 74 0.51 13.66 -2.25
CA LEU A 74 0.12 13.23 -3.59
C LEU A 74 -1.40 13.10 -3.73
N ILE A 75 -2.06 12.59 -2.68
CA ILE A 75 -3.52 12.53 -2.61
C ILE A 75 -4.10 13.95 -2.61
N ALA A 76 -3.56 14.84 -1.78
CA ALA A 76 -3.98 16.24 -1.75
C ALA A 76 -3.82 16.91 -3.13
N GLN A 77 -2.69 16.65 -3.81
CA GLN A 77 -2.46 17.13 -5.18
C GLN A 77 -3.48 16.58 -6.18
N GLY A 78 -3.77 15.27 -6.13
CA GLY A 78 -4.79 14.65 -6.99
C GLY A 78 -6.20 15.19 -6.74
N LEU A 79 -6.52 15.54 -5.49
CA LEU A 79 -7.78 16.18 -5.14
C LEU A 79 -7.84 17.65 -5.59
N ALA A 80 -6.72 18.37 -5.58
CA ALA A 80 -6.67 19.74 -6.08
C ALA A 80 -6.73 19.80 -7.61
N LYS A 81 -6.19 18.79 -8.30
CA LYS A 81 -6.11 18.75 -9.77
C LYS A 81 -7.47 18.38 -10.39
N ALA A 82 -7.98 19.23 -11.28
CA ALA A 82 -9.07 18.84 -12.19
C ALA A 82 -8.57 17.75 -13.14
N TYR A 83 -9.36 16.69 -13.33
CA TYR A 83 -8.99 15.67 -14.30
C TYR A 83 -9.13 16.25 -15.72
N ASP A 84 -8.03 16.24 -16.46
CA ASP A 84 -7.87 16.84 -17.79
C ASP A 84 -8.35 15.92 -18.93
N GLY A 85 -8.53 14.63 -18.67
CA GLY A 85 -9.00 13.65 -19.63
C GLY A 85 -10.53 13.52 -19.70
N LYS A 86 -11.00 12.72 -20.67
CA LYS A 86 -12.41 12.35 -20.78
C LYS A 86 -12.79 11.38 -19.66
N VAL A 87 -13.71 11.79 -18.80
CA VAL A 87 -14.32 10.92 -17.79
C VAL A 87 -15.57 10.28 -18.38
N GLY A 88 -15.63 8.95 -18.36
CA GLY A 88 -16.77 8.18 -18.84
C GLY A 88 -17.15 7.10 -17.85
N LEU A 89 -18.43 6.76 -17.83
CA LEU A 89 -18.86 5.47 -17.28
C LEU A 89 -18.80 4.44 -18.41
N PRO A 90 -18.54 3.17 -18.11
CA PRO A 90 -18.57 2.09 -19.11
C PRO A 90 -19.92 2.05 -19.83
N ASP A 91 -19.87 2.09 -21.17
CA ASP A 91 -21.06 2.02 -22.04
C ASP A 91 -21.57 0.57 -22.18
N ASN A 92 -20.66 -0.41 -22.02
CA ASN A 92 -20.96 -1.84 -22.05
C ASN A 92 -21.76 -2.31 -20.82
N GLU A 93 -21.66 -1.60 -19.69
CA GLU A 93 -22.38 -1.92 -18.47
C GLU A 93 -23.74 -1.22 -18.49
N LYS A 94 -24.82 -1.98 -18.66
CA LYS A 94 -26.18 -1.40 -18.74
C LYS A 94 -26.81 -1.22 -17.36
N GLN A 95 -26.48 -2.08 -16.40
CA GLN A 95 -27.14 -2.08 -15.09
C GLN A 95 -26.47 -1.11 -14.11
N PHE A 96 -27.27 -0.56 -13.22
CA PHE A 96 -26.80 0.35 -12.15
C PHE A 96 -25.69 -0.29 -11.30
N LYS A 97 -25.87 -1.56 -10.92
CA LYS A 97 -24.92 -2.29 -10.06
C LYS A 97 -23.57 -2.51 -10.74
N ASP A 98 -23.58 -2.80 -12.03
CA ASP A 98 -22.36 -3.00 -12.80
C ASP A 98 -21.55 -1.70 -12.83
N LYS A 99 -22.19 -0.59 -13.21
CA LYS A 99 -21.58 0.74 -13.20
C LYS A 99 -21.02 1.10 -11.83
N MET A 100 -21.78 0.85 -10.77
CA MET A 100 -21.33 1.08 -9.39
C MET A 100 -20.09 0.23 -9.05
N ALA A 101 -20.10 -1.06 -9.41
CA ALA A 101 -18.98 -1.96 -9.17
C ALA A 101 -17.72 -1.48 -9.90
N TRP A 102 -17.85 -1.05 -11.15
CA TRP A 102 -16.74 -0.49 -11.93
C TRP A 102 -16.19 0.81 -11.32
N VAL A 103 -17.06 1.71 -10.85
CA VAL A 103 -16.65 2.94 -10.15
C VAL A 103 -15.89 2.59 -8.87
N ARG A 104 -16.38 1.62 -8.09
CA ARG A 104 -15.71 1.11 -6.89
C ARG A 104 -14.34 0.49 -7.22
N ASP A 105 -14.19 -0.15 -8.37
CA ASP A 105 -12.92 -0.73 -8.81
C ASP A 105 -11.84 0.32 -9.08
N GLN A 106 -12.23 1.57 -9.40
CA GLN A 106 -11.28 2.69 -9.46
C GLN A 106 -10.67 2.99 -8.08
N VAL A 107 -11.43 2.82 -7.00
CA VAL A 107 -10.93 2.95 -5.63
C VAL A 107 -10.07 1.74 -5.24
N HIS A 108 -10.42 0.52 -5.71
CA HIS A 108 -9.55 -0.64 -5.52
C HIS A 108 -8.20 -0.50 -6.24
N LEU A 109 -8.17 0.17 -7.39
CA LEU A 109 -6.92 0.52 -8.05
C LEU A 109 -6.07 1.46 -7.18
N LEU A 110 -6.67 2.46 -6.53
CA LEU A 110 -5.95 3.32 -5.58
C LEU A 110 -5.34 2.55 -4.42
N ARG A 111 -6.05 1.56 -3.85
CA ARG A 111 -5.50 0.66 -2.82
C ARG A 111 -4.32 -0.17 -3.33
N ARG A 112 -4.35 -0.62 -4.59
CA ARG A 112 -3.22 -1.32 -5.22
C ARG A 112 -2.03 -0.41 -5.39
N LEU A 113 -2.25 0.81 -5.88
CA LEU A 113 -1.20 1.82 -6.04
C LEU A 113 -0.58 2.23 -4.71
N GLN A 114 -1.37 2.37 -3.64
CA GLN A 114 -0.86 2.58 -2.28
C GLN A 114 0.09 1.46 -1.86
N LYS A 115 -0.32 0.19 -2.01
CA LYS A 115 0.53 -0.96 -1.66
C LYS A 115 1.82 -1.00 -2.48
N GLU A 116 1.72 -0.69 -3.77
CA GLU A 116 2.87 -0.60 -4.66
C GLU A 116 3.83 0.51 -4.21
N MET A 117 3.31 1.70 -3.91
CA MET A 117 4.08 2.84 -3.41
C MET A 117 4.83 2.48 -2.12
N THR A 118 4.15 1.89 -1.13
CA THR A 118 4.76 1.41 0.12
C THR A 118 5.87 0.40 -0.16
N GLY A 119 5.64 -0.58 -1.05
CA GLY A 119 6.65 -1.56 -1.45
C GLY A 119 7.87 -0.93 -2.13
N ARG A 120 7.66 0.08 -2.97
CA ARG A 120 8.73 0.80 -3.68
C ARG A 120 9.56 1.66 -2.75
N VAL A 121 8.94 2.36 -1.80
CA VAL A 121 9.64 3.12 -0.74
C VAL A 121 10.54 2.18 0.06
N ARG A 122 9.97 1.08 0.57
CA ARG A 122 10.73 0.08 1.34
C ARG A 122 11.88 -0.53 0.54
N SER A 123 11.65 -0.81 -0.75
CA SER A 123 12.69 -1.34 -1.65
C SER A 123 13.80 -0.31 -1.85
N LEU A 124 13.47 0.95 -2.15
CA LEU A 124 14.46 1.99 -2.37
C LEU A 124 15.36 2.14 -1.14
N ARG A 125 14.77 2.27 0.05
CA ARG A 125 15.47 2.37 1.33
C ARG A 125 16.43 1.19 1.56
N PHE A 126 15.96 -0.04 1.30
CA PHE A 126 16.81 -1.23 1.42
C PHE A 126 18.03 -1.17 0.50
N PHE A 127 17.83 -0.85 -0.78
CA PHE A 127 18.93 -0.81 -1.75
C PHE A 127 19.88 0.36 -1.54
N GLU A 128 19.39 1.50 -1.05
CA GLU A 128 20.25 2.61 -0.63
C GLU A 128 21.13 2.19 0.53
N LYS A 129 20.57 1.53 1.55
CA LYS A 129 21.35 1.03 2.69
C LYS A 129 22.40 0.00 2.29
N VAL A 130 22.06 -0.93 1.40
CA VAL A 130 23.03 -1.92 0.87
C VAL A 130 24.15 -1.21 0.11
N ARG A 131 23.84 -0.19 -0.70
CA ARG A 131 24.84 0.59 -1.42
C ARG A 131 25.75 1.35 -0.47
N GLU A 132 25.20 1.98 0.56
CA GLU A 132 26.00 2.64 1.61
C GLU A 132 26.97 1.67 2.27
N LEU A 133 26.52 0.47 2.63
CA LEU A 133 27.38 -0.55 3.23
C LEU A 133 28.46 -1.05 2.28
N GLN A 134 28.18 -1.14 0.98
CA GLN A 134 29.18 -1.53 -0.02
C GLN A 134 30.25 -0.44 -0.20
N ILE A 135 29.86 0.83 -0.22
CA ILE A 135 30.79 1.97 -0.33
C ILE A 135 31.62 2.12 0.94
N CYS A 136 30.99 2.02 2.12
CA CYS A 136 31.70 2.12 3.40
C CYS A 136 32.51 0.85 3.75
N GLY A 137 32.12 -0.31 3.22
CA GLY A 137 32.83 -1.58 3.39
C GLY A 137 34.12 -1.69 2.57
N GLU A 138 34.35 -0.75 1.64
CA GLU A 138 35.63 -0.54 0.95
C GLU A 138 36.61 0.33 1.78
N GLN A 139 36.41 0.49 3.09
CA GLN A 139 37.51 0.92 3.94
C GLN A 139 38.62 -0.14 3.87
N PRO A 140 39.86 0.24 3.51
CA PRO A 140 40.93 -0.72 3.33
C PRO A 140 41.14 -1.47 4.66
N LEU A 141 41.22 -2.80 4.57
CA LEU A 141 41.53 -3.74 5.66
C LEU A 141 42.79 -3.37 6.49
N SER A 142 43.55 -2.36 6.05
CA SER A 142 44.64 -1.75 6.80
C SER A 142 44.19 -1.00 8.06
N GLU A 143 43.00 -0.38 8.09
CA GLU A 143 42.56 0.43 9.25
C GLU A 143 41.89 -0.41 10.36
N LEU A 144 41.45 -1.64 10.06
CA LEU A 144 40.84 -2.56 11.03
C LEU A 144 41.87 -3.35 11.86
N ARG A 145 43.17 -3.21 11.59
CA ARG A 145 44.22 -3.93 12.34
C ARG A 145 44.67 -3.22 13.62
N ASP A 146 44.39 -1.92 13.78
CA ASP A 146 44.93 -1.14 14.89
C ASP A 146 44.02 -1.05 16.13
N VAL A 147 42.82 -1.63 16.10
CA VAL A 147 41.87 -1.56 17.24
C VAL A 147 41.82 -2.82 18.11
N ASN A 148 42.51 -3.90 17.72
CA ASN A 148 42.45 -5.19 18.42
C ASN A 148 43.66 -5.46 19.35
N HIS A 149 44.13 -4.44 20.05
CA HIS A 149 45.04 -4.60 21.21
C HIS A 149 44.41 -3.99 22.48
N ALA A 150 43.19 -4.40 22.81
CA ALA A 150 42.61 -4.18 24.13
C ALA A 150 41.92 -5.46 24.65
N LYS A 151 42.70 -6.20 25.45
CA LYS A 151 42.35 -7.30 26.35
C LYS A 151 40.85 -7.55 26.58
N SER A 152 40.37 -8.75 26.25
CA SER A 152 39.25 -9.39 26.94
C SER A 152 39.46 -10.90 27.09
N LYS A 153 39.31 -11.37 28.33
CA LYS A 153 39.52 -12.74 28.84
C LYS A 153 38.54 -13.75 28.24
N PRO A 154 38.88 -15.06 28.23
CA PRO A 154 37.98 -16.11 27.75
C PRO A 154 36.87 -16.37 28.78
N SER A 155 35.62 -16.26 28.33
CA SER A 155 34.42 -16.63 29.11
C SER A 155 33.78 -17.85 28.45
N ALA A 156 33.51 -18.85 29.28
CA ALA A 156 33.11 -20.21 28.94
C ALA A 156 31.82 -20.33 28.11
N SER A 157 31.83 -21.29 27.19
CA SER A 157 30.70 -21.69 26.34
C SER A 157 29.54 -22.29 27.14
N PRO A 158 28.27 -21.92 26.88
CA PRO A 158 27.12 -22.66 27.39
C PRO A 158 26.83 -23.90 26.53
N LYS A 159 26.67 -25.05 27.19
CA LYS A 159 26.23 -26.31 26.57
C LYS A 159 24.83 -26.16 25.97
N ARG A 160 24.72 -26.50 24.69
CA ARG A 160 23.47 -26.67 23.93
C ARG A 160 22.68 -27.85 24.50
N SER A 161 21.51 -27.60 25.09
CA SER A 161 20.50 -28.62 25.37
C SER A 161 19.31 -28.42 24.42
N SER A 162 19.04 -29.42 23.60
CA SER A 162 17.86 -29.49 22.74
C SER A 162 16.63 -29.89 23.55
N PRO A 163 15.46 -29.25 23.40
CA PRO A 163 14.19 -29.83 23.81
C PRO A 163 13.50 -30.55 22.65
N ALA A 164 12.96 -31.72 22.98
CA ALA A 164 12.33 -32.69 22.09
C ALA A 164 11.02 -32.19 21.46
N LYS A 165 10.78 -32.66 20.24
CA LYS A 165 9.49 -32.59 19.52
C LYS A 165 8.38 -33.23 20.36
N GLN A 166 7.35 -32.47 20.71
CA GLN A 166 6.06 -33.01 21.12
C GLN A 166 5.13 -33.07 19.90
N SER A 167 4.75 -34.28 19.51
CA SER A 167 3.74 -34.57 18.49
C SER A 167 2.33 -34.32 19.07
N PRO A 168 1.41 -33.66 18.34
CA PRO A 168 0.03 -33.54 18.78
C PRO A 168 -0.74 -34.87 18.59
N LYS A 169 -1.40 -35.32 19.66
CA LYS A 169 -2.32 -36.47 19.66
C LYS A 169 -3.58 -36.13 18.86
N ARG A 170 -3.91 -37.01 17.93
CA ARG A 170 -5.12 -37.03 17.09
C ARG A 170 -6.30 -37.52 17.95
N ALA A 171 -7.29 -36.67 18.19
CA ALA A 171 -8.56 -37.08 18.76
C ALA A 171 -9.49 -37.57 17.64
N SER A 172 -10.00 -38.79 17.78
CA SER A 172 -11.03 -39.39 16.92
C SER A 172 -12.38 -39.31 17.63
N PRO A 173 -13.51 -39.29 16.90
CA PRO A 173 -14.82 -38.95 17.46
C PRO A 173 -15.50 -40.15 18.14
N SER A 174 -16.19 -39.90 19.25
CA SER A 174 -17.09 -40.86 19.90
C SER A 174 -18.56 -40.50 19.64
N LYS A 175 -19.24 -41.34 18.87
CA LYS A 175 -20.68 -41.65 18.92
C LYS A 175 -20.77 -43.17 18.88
N PRO A 176 -21.72 -43.82 19.57
CA PRO A 176 -23.16 -43.70 19.31
C PRO A 176 -23.93 -42.90 20.35
#